data_AF-A0A7N0TAX9-F1
#
_entry.id   AF-A0A7N0TAX9-F1
#
_cell.length_a   1.000
_cell.length_b   1.000
_cell.length_c   1.000
_cell.angle_alpha   90.00
_cell.angle_beta   90.00
_cell.angle_gamma   90.00
#
_symmetry.space_group_name_H-M   'P 1'
#
loop_
_entity.id
_entity.type
_entity.pdbx_description
1 polymer ?
#
loop_
_entity_poly.entity_id
_entity_poly.type
_entity_poly.pdbx_seq_one_letter_code
_entity_poly.pdbx_strand_id
1 'polypeptide(L)'
;MAESGSKLLKQKKVLEVEDDESDNEEKGDSSELGLALEKLSLGKKKKLLVLCLGGLLFHRVFRYVRHKIPKTRSPDTTYGSFYVYKRPFVEDFLKFCFERFEVGLWSSARE
;
A
#
# COMPACT_ATOMS: atom_id res chain seq x y z
N MET A 1 51.27 21.64 -1.12
CA MET A 1 50.46 20.61 -0.43
C MET A 1 49.03 21.12 -0.43
N ALA A 2 48.15 20.69 -1.35
CA ALA A 2 47.45 19.40 -1.35
C ALA A 2 46.87 19.12 0.06
N GLU A 3 45.57 18.99 0.30
CA GLU A 3 44.57 18.28 -0.50
C GLU A 3 43.16 18.83 -0.21
N SER A 4 42.35 18.89 -1.27
CA SER A 4 40.95 19.30 -1.28
C SER A 4 40.07 18.08 -1.01
N GLY A 5 39.30 18.08 0.08
CA GLY A 5 38.32 17.04 0.39
C GLY A 5 36.92 17.45 -0.08
N SER A 6 36.53 17.04 -1.29
CA SER A 6 35.19 17.25 -1.82
C SER A 6 34.19 16.22 -1.25
N LYS A 7 33.24 16.68 -0.43
CA LYS A 7 32.06 15.87 -0.08
C LYS A 7 30.96 16.06 -1.12
N LEU A 8 30.74 15.00 -1.89
CA LEU A 8 29.69 14.85 -2.89
C LEU A 8 28.31 14.75 -2.21
N LEU A 9 27.55 15.84 -2.20
CA LEU A 9 26.12 15.82 -1.85
C LEU A 9 25.32 15.71 -3.15
N LYS A 10 24.81 14.50 -3.41
CA LYS A 10 24.03 14.19 -4.60
C LYS A 10 22.65 14.85 -4.50
N GLN A 11 22.24 15.42 -5.63
CA GLN A 11 21.21 16.43 -5.82
C GLN A 11 19.81 15.99 -5.39
N LYS A 12 19.14 16.85 -4.62
CA LYS A 12 17.70 16.82 -4.38
C LYS A 12 17.03 17.50 -5.57
N LYS A 13 16.35 16.76 -6.44
CA LYS A 13 15.55 17.33 -7.53
C LYS A 13 14.26 17.88 -6.94
N VAL A 14 14.22 19.19 -6.73
CA VAL A 14 12.99 19.94 -6.48
C VAL A 14 12.33 20.16 -7.84
N LEU A 15 11.08 19.74 -7.99
CA LEU A 15 10.25 20.08 -9.14
C LEU A 15 9.48 21.33 -8.74
N GLU A 16 9.90 22.47 -9.28
CA GLU A 16 9.10 23.69 -9.29
C GLU A 16 8.00 23.51 -10.35
N VAL A 17 6.75 23.72 -9.95
CA VAL A 17 5.60 23.73 -10.85
C VAL A 17 5.29 25.20 -11.07
N GLU A 18 5.43 25.65 -12.32
CA GLU A 18 4.98 26.96 -12.76
C GLU A 18 3.48 26.86 -13.04
N ASP A 19 2.69 27.67 -12.32
CA ASP A 19 1.23 27.76 -12.49
C ASP A 19 0.92 28.63 -13.72
N ASP A 20 0.41 28.00 -14.78
CA ASP A 20 -0.16 28.69 -15.94
C ASP A 20 -1.68 28.50 -15.88
N GLU A 21 -2.40 29.56 -15.49
CA GLU A 21 -3.87 29.57 -15.41
C GLU A 21 -4.47 29.52 -16.81
N SER A 22 -5.16 28.42 -17.12
CA SER A 22 -6.10 28.37 -18.22
C SER A 22 -7.41 27.74 -17.74
N ASP A 23 -8.41 28.59 -17.60
CA ASP A 23 -9.80 28.24 -17.29
C ASP A 23 -10.33 27.21 -18.30
N ASN A 24 -10.57 25.98 -17.84
CA ASN A 24 -11.45 25.06 -18.54
C ASN A 24 -12.31 24.33 -17.51
N GLU A 25 -13.63 24.57 -17.59
CA GLU A 25 -14.63 23.96 -16.72
C GLU A 25 -14.70 22.44 -16.96
N GLU A 26 -13.98 21.65 -16.16
CA GLU A 26 -14.11 20.20 -16.18
C GLU A 26 -15.01 19.68 -15.05
N LYS A 27 -16.19 19.25 -15.50
CA LYS A 27 -17.21 18.46 -14.82
C LYS A 27 -16.56 17.38 -13.96
N GLY A 28 -16.87 17.40 -12.66
CA GLY A 28 -16.23 16.55 -11.66
C GLY A 28 -16.10 15.08 -12.06
N ASP A 29 -14.86 14.65 -12.30
CA ASP A 29 -14.47 13.27 -12.21
C ASP A 29 -13.74 13.08 -10.88
N SER A 30 -14.13 12.04 -10.15
CA SER A 30 -13.80 11.77 -8.76
C SER A 30 -12.34 11.34 -8.64
N SER A 31 -11.39 12.27 -8.84
CA SER A 31 -9.96 12.13 -8.55
C SER A 31 -9.48 10.69 -8.77
N GLU A 32 -9.54 10.27 -10.04
CA GLU A 32 -8.81 9.12 -10.54
C GLU A 32 -7.39 9.26 -9.97
N LEU A 33 -7.04 8.39 -9.01
CA LEU A 33 -5.65 8.25 -8.62
C LEU A 33 -4.93 7.93 -9.91
N GLY A 34 -4.19 8.89 -10.50
CA GLY A 34 -3.62 8.90 -11.87
C GLY A 34 -2.63 7.79 -12.21
N LEU A 35 -2.71 6.68 -11.50
CA LEU A 35 -2.19 5.37 -11.83
C LEU A 35 -3.20 4.68 -12.76
N ALA A 36 -3.13 4.99 -14.05
CA ALA A 36 -3.82 4.18 -15.06
C ALA A 36 -3.45 2.71 -14.81
N LEU A 37 -4.42 1.88 -14.42
CA LEU A 37 -4.19 0.45 -14.09
C LEU A 37 -3.51 -0.28 -15.26
N GLU A 38 -3.71 0.22 -16.47
CA GLU A 38 -3.06 -0.22 -17.71
C GLU A 38 -1.53 -0.05 -17.68
N LYS A 39 -1.02 1.01 -17.03
CA LYS A 39 0.42 1.26 -16.81
C LYS A 39 1.02 0.37 -15.72
N LEU A 40 0.22 -0.34 -14.92
CA LEU A 40 0.70 -1.35 -13.98
C LEU A 40 1.02 -2.68 -14.66
N SER A 41 0.85 -2.80 -15.98
CA SER A 41 1.35 -3.93 -16.75
C SER A 41 2.88 -3.88 -16.81
N LEU A 42 3.52 -4.60 -15.88
CA LEU A 42 4.96 -4.60 -15.69
C LEU A 42 5.69 -5.52 -16.70
N GLY A 43 5.50 -5.26 -17.98
CA GLY A 43 6.15 -5.99 -19.07
C GLY A 43 5.70 -7.46 -19.21
N LYS A 44 6.48 -8.27 -19.94
CA LYS A 44 6.12 -9.67 -20.28
C LYS A 44 6.12 -10.63 -19.08
N LYS A 45 6.70 -10.24 -17.94
CA LYS A 45 6.83 -11.08 -16.74
C LYS A 45 6.23 -10.36 -15.54
N LYS A 46 5.43 -11.07 -14.75
CA LYS A 46 4.90 -10.57 -13.48
C LYS A 46 6.06 -10.22 -12.53
N LYS A 47 5.98 -9.08 -11.84
CA LYS A 47 6.92 -8.77 -10.74
C LYS A 47 6.43 -9.41 -9.45
N LEU A 48 7.37 -9.65 -8.53
CA LEU A 48 7.07 -10.09 -7.18
C LEU A 48 6.51 -8.93 -6.35
N LEU A 49 5.28 -9.09 -5.85
CA LEU A 49 4.64 -8.22 -4.88
C LEU A 49 4.63 -8.93 -3.53
N VAL A 50 5.40 -8.41 -2.57
CA VAL A 50 5.44 -8.95 -1.20
C VAL A 50 4.44 -8.20 -0.33
N LEU A 51 3.41 -8.89 0.14
CA LEU A 51 2.35 -8.33 0.97
C LEU A 51 2.57 -8.63 2.44
N CYS A 52 2.49 -7.59 3.27
CA CYS A 52 2.44 -7.72 4.71
C CYS A 52 1.03 -8.13 5.16
N LEU A 53 0.93 -9.18 5.98
CA LEU A 53 -0.35 -9.67 6.50
C LEU A 53 -1.07 -8.65 7.40
N GLY A 54 -0.32 -8.09 8.36
CA GLY A 54 -0.85 -7.18 9.37
C GLY A 54 -1.14 -5.79 8.82
N GLY A 55 -2.38 -5.32 9.00
CA GLY A 55 -2.77 -3.95 8.68
C GLY A 55 -3.05 -3.68 7.21
N LEU A 56 -2.53 -4.50 6.29
CA LEU A 56 -2.83 -4.40 4.86
C LEU A 56 -4.05 -5.24 4.47
N LEU A 57 -4.00 -6.56 4.75
CA LEU A 57 -5.03 -7.53 4.35
C LEU A 57 -6.06 -7.77 5.46
N PHE A 58 -5.60 -7.81 6.70
CA PHE A 58 -6.46 -7.99 7.85
C PHE A 58 -5.97 -7.20 9.06
N HIS A 59 -6.94 -6.86 9.90
CA HIS A 59 -6.71 -6.26 11.20
C HIS A 59 -6.72 -7.35 12.26
N ARG A 60 -5.60 -7.53 12.97
CA ARG A 60 -5.45 -8.53 14.02
C ARG A 60 -5.41 -7.84 15.39
N VAL A 61 -6.25 -8.30 16.31
CA VAL A 61 -6.38 -7.73 17.67
C VAL A 61 -6.18 -8.82 18.71
N PHE A 62 -5.35 -8.56 19.72
CA PHE A 62 -5.18 -9.48 20.83
C PHE A 62 -6.43 -9.46 21.73
N ARG A 63 -7.05 -10.62 21.98
CA ARG A 63 -8.40 -10.67 22.61
C ARG A 63 -8.43 -10.10 24.04
N TYR A 64 -7.28 -10.03 24.70
CA TYR A 64 -7.19 -9.50 26.07
C TYR A 64 -7.11 -7.97 26.09
N VAL A 65 -6.86 -7.31 24.96
CA VAL A 65 -6.83 -5.84 24.85
C VAL A 65 -8.21 -5.33 24.47
N ARG A 66 -9.15 -5.38 25.43
CA ARG A 66 -10.58 -5.12 25.18
C ARG A 66 -10.88 -3.78 24.51
N HIS A 67 -10.14 -2.73 24.83
CA HIS A 67 -10.36 -1.40 24.23
C HIS A 67 -9.97 -1.33 22.74
N LYS A 68 -9.17 -2.27 22.22
CA LYS A 68 -8.81 -2.34 20.79
C LYS A 68 -9.76 -3.22 19.98
N ILE A 69 -10.69 -3.92 20.64
CA ILE A 69 -11.64 -4.81 19.95
C ILE A 69 -12.75 -3.94 19.34
N PRO A 70 -12.97 -4.02 18.02
CA PRO A 70 -14.11 -3.38 17.37
C PRO A 70 -15.43 -3.76 18.05
N LYS A 71 -16.18 -2.75 18.51
CA LYS A 71 -17.51 -2.94 19.14
C LYS A 71 -18.64 -3.11 18.11
N THR A 72 -18.40 -2.67 16.89
CA THR A 72 -19.41 -2.59 15.82
C THR A 72 -19.53 -3.86 14.99
N ARG A 73 -18.56 -4.79 15.08
CA ARG A 73 -18.60 -6.06 14.35
C ARG A 73 -17.94 -7.19 15.12
N SER A 74 -18.44 -8.41 14.91
CA SER A 74 -17.77 -9.63 15.32
C SER A 74 -16.51 -9.87 14.50
N PRO A 75 -15.51 -10.61 15.03
CA PRO A 75 -14.37 -11.04 14.24
C PRO A 75 -14.80 -11.98 13.12
N ASP A 76 -14.11 -11.90 11.99
CA ASP A 76 -14.31 -12.81 10.86
C ASP A 76 -13.75 -14.21 11.18
N THR A 77 -12.66 -14.26 11.95
CA THR A 77 -12.12 -15.52 12.48
C THR A 77 -11.30 -15.29 13.75
N THR A 78 -10.96 -16.37 14.43
CA THR A 78 -10.12 -16.36 15.63
C THR A 78 -8.93 -17.29 15.43
N TYR A 79 -7.73 -16.80 15.70
CA TYR A 79 -6.50 -17.58 15.61
C TYR A 79 -5.71 -17.45 16.92
N GLY A 80 -5.62 -18.53 17.67
CA GLY A 80 -5.03 -18.54 19.01
C GLY A 80 -5.71 -17.50 19.92
N SER A 81 -4.90 -16.58 20.46
CA SER A 81 -5.38 -15.49 21.32
C SER A 81 -5.76 -14.21 20.55
N PHE A 82 -5.84 -14.27 19.21
CA PHE A 82 -6.14 -13.11 18.37
C PHE A 82 -7.50 -13.22 17.68
N TYR A 83 -8.19 -12.08 17.64
CA TYR A 83 -9.31 -11.83 16.75
C TYR A 83 -8.80 -11.27 15.43
N VAL A 84 -9.28 -11.82 14.33
CA VAL A 84 -8.88 -11.44 12.98
C VAL A 84 -10.09 -10.89 12.26
N TYR A 85 -9.89 -9.71 11.68
CA TYR A 85 -10.91 -8.99 10.94
C TYR A 85 -10.45 -8.76 9.51
N LYS A 86 -11.18 -9.28 8.53
CA LYS A 86 -10.93 -9.06 7.10
C LYS A 86 -11.12 -7.58 6.78
N ARG A 87 -10.25 -7.06 5.91
CA ARG A 87 -10.42 -5.72 5.34
C ARG A 87 -11.52 -5.76 4.27
N PRO A 88 -12.40 -4.74 4.20
CA PRO A 88 -13.36 -4.65 3.10
C PRO A 88 -12.65 -4.76 1.74
N PHE A 89 -13.27 -5.46 0.79
CA PHE A 89 -12.76 -5.66 -0.59
C PHE A 89 -11.40 -6.38 -0.70
N VAL A 90 -10.94 -7.06 0.36
CA VAL A 90 -9.65 -7.77 0.35
C VAL A 90 -9.60 -8.88 -0.71
N GLU A 91 -10.74 -9.50 -1.01
CA GLU A 91 -10.83 -10.59 -1.98
C GLU A 91 -10.61 -10.07 -3.41
N ASP A 92 -11.30 -8.99 -3.79
CA ASP A 92 -11.10 -8.33 -5.08
C ASP A 92 -9.69 -7.76 -5.22
N PHE A 93 -9.15 -7.18 -4.14
CA PHE A 93 -7.78 -6.70 -4.10
C PHE A 93 -6.76 -7.82 -4.35
N LEU A 94 -6.91 -8.97 -3.68
CA LEU A 94 -6.02 -10.10 -3.87
C LEU A 94 -6.15 -10.69 -5.28
N LYS A 95 -7.37 -10.78 -5.82
CA LYS A 95 -7.61 -11.20 -7.20
C LYS A 95 -6.87 -10.29 -8.18
N PHE A 96 -7.00 -8.98 -8.02
CA PHE A 96 -6.24 -7.99 -8.79
C PHE A 96 -4.71 -8.21 -8.67
N CYS A 97 -4.20 -8.46 -7.45
CA CYS A 97 -2.80 -8.74 -7.25
C CYS A 97 -2.34 -10.00 -7.99
N PHE A 98 -3.08 -11.11 -7.91
CA PHE A 98 -2.72 -12.38 -8.56
C PHE A 98 -2.78 -12.30 -10.09
N GLU A 99 -3.65 -11.47 -10.65
CA GLU A 99 -3.73 -11.28 -12.10
C GLU A 99 -2.48 -10.59 -12.66
N ARG A 100 -1.89 -9.65 -11.90
CA ARG A 100 -0.83 -8.75 -12.38
C ARG A 100 0.57 -9.05 -11.82
N PHE A 101 0.64 -9.71 -10.67
CA PHE A 101 1.88 -9.93 -9.90
C PHE A 101 2.05 -11.39 -9.49
N GLU A 102 3.30 -11.78 -9.28
CA GLU A 102 3.62 -12.94 -8.46
C GLU A 102 3.51 -12.47 -7.01
N VAL A 103 2.70 -13.11 -6.17
CA VAL A 103 2.39 -12.58 -4.84
C VAL A 103 3.08 -13.42 -3.77
N GLY A 104 3.96 -12.79 -3.01
CA GLY A 104 4.58 -13.37 -1.82
C GLY A 104 3.93 -12.82 -0.54
N LEU A 105 3.82 -13.64 0.50
CA LEU A 105 3.40 -13.18 1.82
C LEU A 105 4.62 -13.02 2.72
N TRP A 106 4.70 -11.89 3.42
CA TRP A 106 5.69 -11.67 4.46
C TRP A 106 5.02 -11.26 5.77
N SER A 107 5.55 -11.79 6.86
CA SER A 107 5.07 -11.51 8.20
C SER A 107 6.23 -11.48 9.16
N SER A 108 6.28 -10.44 9.98
CA SER A 108 7.15 -10.37 11.16
C SER A 108 6.53 -11.03 12.39
N ALA A 109 5.24 -11.42 12.31
CA ALA A 109 4.60 -12.13 13.40
C ALA A 109 5.25 -13.49 13.59
N ARG A 110 5.70 -13.74 14.82
CA ARG A 110 6.11 -15.07 15.27
C ARG A 110 4.86 -15.90 15.57
N GLU A 111 5.01 -17.22 15.44
CA GLU A 111 3.98 -18.23 15.76
C GLU A 111 3.45 -18.08 17.19
#